data_AF-A0A974WFK6-F1
#
_entry.id   AF-A0A974WFK6-F1
#
_cell.length_a   1.000
_cell.length_b   1.000
_cell.length_c   1.000
_cell.angle_alpha   90.00
_cell.angle_beta   90.00
_cell.angle_gamma   90.00
#
_symmetry.space_group_name_H-M   'P 1'
#
loop_
_entity.id
_entity.type
_entity.pdbx_description
1 polymer ?
#
loop_
_entity_poly.entity_id
_entity_poly.type
_entity_poly.pdbx_seq_one_letter_code
_entity_poly.pdbx_strand_id
1 'polypeptide(L)'
;MSFISSLFGKKKKQFKASCDISKEPVEKGFGYLLTTAQVVSSKKFWDNVMTEPETMSYTVSHFKSNDEMATKMRQMIFEKHSTVEKPWMVSDSYIHLFDVDKSESRKNAQQWWENEGEFTPEQTGKAEDTLKESDYKSIQHYAVMEAGKERVA
;
A
#
# COMPACT_ATOMS: atom_id res chain seq x y z
N MET A 1 30.27 -41.29 -24.44
CA MET A 1 30.72 -40.95 -23.08
C MET A 1 31.22 -39.51 -23.07
N SER A 2 30.41 -38.55 -22.67
CA SER A 2 30.91 -37.27 -22.16
C SER A 2 29.86 -36.65 -21.25
N PHE A 3 30.07 -36.88 -19.95
CA PHE A 3 29.27 -36.46 -18.80
C PHE A 3 29.66 -35.03 -18.37
N ILE A 4 29.38 -33.99 -19.16
CA ILE A 4 29.75 -32.61 -18.77
C ILE A 4 28.62 -31.56 -18.96
N SER A 5 27.45 -31.91 -19.52
CA SER A 5 26.40 -30.91 -19.78
C SER A 5 25.49 -30.54 -18.59
N SER A 6 25.72 -31.02 -17.36
CA SER A 6 24.78 -30.80 -16.23
C SER A 6 25.24 -29.83 -15.13
N LEU A 7 26.39 -29.16 -15.24
CA LEU A 7 26.99 -28.43 -14.10
C LEU A 7 26.70 -26.92 -14.00
N PHE A 8 25.87 -26.35 -14.88
CA PHE A 8 25.45 -24.94 -14.78
C PHE A 8 23.93 -24.77 -14.88
N GLY A 9 23.20 -25.50 -14.05
CA GLY A 9 21.80 -25.17 -13.75
C GLY A 9 21.76 -23.87 -12.94
N LYS A 10 21.65 -22.71 -13.59
CA LYS A 10 21.28 -21.45 -12.92
C LYS A 10 19.97 -21.70 -12.18
N LYS A 11 20.01 -21.88 -10.85
CA LYS A 11 18.80 -21.94 -10.01
C LYS A 11 17.96 -20.70 -10.34
N LYS A 12 16.73 -20.91 -10.85
CA LYS A 12 15.78 -19.83 -11.13
C LYS A 12 15.67 -19.00 -9.84
N LYS A 13 15.98 -17.70 -9.91
CA LYS A 13 15.97 -16.83 -8.72
C LYS A 13 14.57 -16.90 -8.12
N GLN A 14 14.46 -17.30 -6.86
CA GLN A 14 13.18 -17.39 -6.19
C GLN A 14 12.53 -16.01 -6.19
N PHE A 15 11.27 -15.94 -6.65
CA PHE A 15 10.46 -14.73 -6.58
C PHE A 15 10.27 -14.33 -5.11
N LYS A 16 10.47 -13.04 -4.83
CA LYS A 16 10.42 -12.47 -3.48
C LYS A 16 9.52 -11.24 -3.51
N ALA A 17 8.83 -11.00 -2.40
CA ALA A 17 8.02 -9.81 -2.19
C ALA A 17 8.35 -9.19 -0.84
N SER A 18 7.97 -7.93 -0.69
CA SER A 18 7.97 -7.20 0.57
C SER A 18 6.60 -6.59 0.78
N CYS A 19 6.25 -6.31 2.04
CA CYS A 19 5.04 -5.59 2.39
C CYS A 19 5.17 -4.16 1.86
N ASP A 20 4.20 -3.69 1.10
CA ASP A 20 4.24 -2.34 0.56
C ASP A 20 4.05 -1.26 1.62
N ILE A 21 3.59 -1.64 2.82
CA ILE A 21 3.48 -0.75 3.99
C ILE A 21 4.81 -0.72 4.75
N SER A 22 5.27 -1.84 5.32
CA SER A 22 6.46 -1.87 6.19
C SER A 22 7.80 -2.08 5.47
N LYS A 23 7.77 -2.44 4.18
CA LYS A 23 8.93 -2.87 3.38
C LYS A 23 9.61 -4.16 3.85
N GLU A 24 9.11 -4.78 4.91
CA GLU A 24 9.60 -6.06 5.41
C GLU A 24 9.31 -7.20 4.42
N PRO A 25 10.18 -8.24 4.33
CA PRO A 25 9.94 -9.38 3.46
C PRO A 25 8.63 -10.11 3.77
N VAL A 26 7.93 -10.56 2.72
CA VAL A 26 6.76 -11.45 2.86
C VAL A 26 7.13 -12.83 2.34
N GLU A 27 6.88 -13.85 3.16
CA GLU A 27 7.10 -15.24 2.78
C GLU A 27 6.14 -15.67 1.67
N LYS A 28 6.61 -16.54 0.77
CA LYS A 28 5.80 -17.04 -0.34
C LYS A 28 4.55 -17.73 0.20
N GLY A 29 3.38 -17.36 -0.33
CA GLY A 29 2.09 -17.89 0.09
C GLY A 29 1.43 -17.15 1.26
N PHE A 30 2.08 -16.13 1.81
CA PHE A 30 1.52 -15.25 2.84
C PHE A 30 1.16 -13.87 2.28
N GLY A 31 0.42 -13.11 3.07
CA GLY A 31 -0.01 -11.75 2.76
C GLY A 31 -1.38 -11.66 2.10
N TYR A 32 -1.76 -10.42 1.78
CA TYR A 32 -3.02 -10.02 1.18
C TYR A 32 -2.72 -9.10 0.02
N LEU A 33 -3.43 -9.27 -1.08
CA LEU A 33 -3.27 -8.45 -2.26
C LEU A 33 -4.44 -7.48 -2.34
N LEU A 34 -4.12 -6.18 -2.32
CA LEU A 34 -5.10 -5.10 -2.25
C LEU A 34 -4.98 -4.17 -3.45
N THR A 35 -6.09 -3.59 -3.89
CA THR A 35 -6.06 -2.51 -4.88
C THR A 35 -5.73 -1.18 -4.21
N THR A 36 -5.25 -0.21 -4.97
CA THR A 36 -5.00 1.15 -4.44
C THR A 36 -6.28 1.76 -3.88
N ALA A 37 -7.43 1.54 -4.52
CA ALA A 37 -8.74 1.96 -4.01
C ALA A 37 -9.01 1.41 -2.59
N GLN A 38 -8.76 0.12 -2.35
CA GLN A 38 -8.92 -0.50 -1.03
C GLN A 38 -7.95 0.08 0.02
N VAL A 39 -6.70 0.33 -0.38
CA VAL A 39 -5.67 0.90 0.51
C VAL A 39 -6.03 2.32 0.92
N VAL A 40 -6.30 3.20 -0.05
CA VAL A 40 -6.55 4.62 0.24
C VAL A 40 -7.90 4.86 0.88
N SER A 41 -8.87 3.97 0.71
CA SER A 41 -10.16 4.12 1.40
C SER A 41 -10.07 3.94 2.92
N SER A 42 -8.95 3.43 3.44
CA SER A 42 -8.77 3.26 4.87
C SER A 42 -8.33 4.53 5.60
N LYS A 43 -9.16 4.99 6.54
CA LYS A 43 -8.79 6.05 7.49
C LYS A 43 -7.62 5.65 8.40
N LYS A 44 -7.63 4.40 8.91
CA LYS A 44 -6.56 3.88 9.79
C LYS A 44 -5.20 3.87 9.09
N PHE A 45 -5.19 3.56 7.79
CA PHE A 45 -3.99 3.65 6.97
C PHE A 45 -3.46 5.09 6.93
N TRP A 46 -4.32 6.08 6.67
CA TRP A 46 -3.90 7.48 6.65
C TRP A 46 -3.47 8.01 8.01
N ASP A 47 -4.16 7.64 9.08
CA ASP A 47 -3.74 8.00 10.43
C ASP A 47 -2.36 7.41 10.76
N ASN A 48 -2.10 6.18 10.33
CA ASN A 48 -0.77 5.58 10.44
C ASN A 48 0.26 6.35 9.60
N VAL A 49 0.04 6.50 8.29
CA VAL A 49 0.97 7.17 7.36
C VAL A 49 1.28 8.59 7.79
N MET A 50 0.32 9.37 8.26
CA MET A 50 0.53 10.76 8.69
C MET A 50 1.18 10.88 10.07
N THR A 51 1.32 9.77 10.80
CA THR A 51 1.94 9.76 12.14
C THR A 51 3.15 8.84 12.22
N GLU A 52 3.66 8.41 11.07
CA GLU A 52 4.96 7.77 10.95
C GLU A 52 6.09 8.78 11.22
N PRO A 53 7.28 8.32 11.68
CA PRO A 53 8.39 9.23 11.99
C PRO A 53 8.77 10.18 10.84
N GLU A 54 8.66 9.72 9.60
CA GLU A 54 9.03 10.48 8.40
C GLU A 54 8.06 11.61 8.05
N THR A 55 6.79 11.50 8.47
CA THR A 55 5.70 12.42 8.08
C THR A 55 5.16 13.22 9.26
N MET A 56 5.45 12.80 10.49
CA MET A 56 4.95 13.40 11.73
C MET A 56 5.20 14.90 11.80
N SER A 57 6.36 15.38 11.34
CA SER A 57 6.70 16.82 11.37
C SER A 57 5.71 17.65 10.55
N TYR A 58 5.29 17.17 9.38
CA TYR A 58 4.29 17.83 8.56
C TYR A 58 2.91 17.82 9.22
N THR A 59 2.56 16.72 9.89
CA THR A 59 1.30 16.62 10.63
C THR A 59 1.25 17.59 11.80
N VAL A 60 2.33 17.69 12.58
CA VAL A 60 2.44 18.65 13.68
C VAL A 60 2.37 20.09 13.16
N SER A 61 3.14 20.44 12.13
CA SER A 61 3.14 21.81 11.57
C SER A 61 1.79 22.19 10.95
N HIS A 62 1.11 21.26 10.28
CA HIS A 62 -0.23 21.47 9.74
C HIS A 62 -1.22 21.83 10.84
N PHE A 63 -1.29 21.04 11.92
CA PHE A 63 -2.31 21.27 12.97
C PHE A 63 -1.94 22.34 13.99
N LYS A 64 -0.65 22.49 14.35
CA LYS A 64 -0.24 23.43 15.42
C LYS A 64 0.09 24.83 14.91
N SER A 65 0.56 24.94 13.67
CA SER A 65 1.02 26.21 13.10
C SER A 65 0.23 26.63 11.87
N ASN A 66 -0.75 25.83 11.43
CA ASN A 66 -1.50 26.05 10.19
C ASN A 66 -0.59 26.26 8.96
N ASP A 67 0.49 25.48 8.89
CA ASP A 67 1.54 25.62 7.89
C ASP A 67 1.06 25.14 6.50
N GLU A 68 1.01 26.06 5.53
CA GLU A 68 0.61 25.78 4.15
C GLU A 68 1.58 24.83 3.42
N MET A 69 2.89 24.93 3.69
CA MET A 69 3.88 24.03 3.10
C MET A 69 3.71 22.62 3.66
N ALA A 70 3.44 22.48 4.96
CA ALA A 70 3.11 21.19 5.56
C ALA A 70 1.83 20.58 4.94
N THR A 71 0.83 21.41 4.66
CA THR A 71 -0.41 20.99 3.98
C THR A 71 -0.12 20.50 2.55
N LYS A 72 0.73 21.22 1.79
CA LYS A 72 1.19 20.78 0.45
C LYS A 72 1.97 19.46 0.50
N MET A 73 2.83 19.28 1.50
CA MET A 73 3.54 18.00 1.70
C MET A 73 2.56 16.85 1.95
N ARG A 74 1.53 17.06 2.78
CA ARG A 74 0.48 16.06 3.05
C ARG A 74 -0.32 15.72 1.77
N GLN A 75 -0.60 16.71 0.92
CA GLN A 75 -1.20 16.50 -0.40
C GLN A 75 -0.30 15.63 -1.30
N MET A 76 1.01 15.92 -1.37
CA MET A 76 1.94 15.09 -2.16
C MET A 76 2.08 13.66 -1.61
N ILE A 77 2.00 13.47 -0.29
CA ILE A 77 1.97 12.14 0.33
C ILE A 77 0.71 11.38 -0.08
N PHE A 78 -0.45 12.04 -0.09
CA PHE A 78 -1.69 11.44 -0.58
C PHE A 78 -1.55 11.00 -2.04
N GLU A 79 -1.11 11.90 -2.93
CA GLU A 79 -0.91 11.64 -4.36
C GLU A 79 0.03 10.46 -4.62
N LYS A 80 1.15 10.39 -3.89
CA LYS A 80 2.13 9.30 -3.98
C LYS A 80 1.49 7.92 -3.77
N HIS A 81 0.53 7.80 -2.86
CA HIS A 81 -0.12 6.52 -2.58
C HIS A 81 -1.34 6.30 -3.48
N SER A 82 -2.13 7.34 -3.77
CA SER A 82 -3.36 7.21 -4.56
C SER A 82 -3.14 6.95 -6.04
N THR A 83 -1.95 7.25 -6.56
CA THR A 83 -1.60 7.09 -7.98
C THR A 83 -0.88 5.77 -8.29
N VAL A 84 -0.75 4.87 -7.31
CA VAL A 84 -0.14 3.55 -7.54
C VAL A 84 -1.07 2.73 -8.44
N GLU A 85 -0.52 2.26 -9.57
CA GLU A 85 -1.28 1.47 -10.56
C GLU A 85 -1.22 -0.04 -10.29
N LYS A 86 -0.28 -0.50 -9.48
CA LYS A 86 -0.06 -1.91 -9.18
C LYS A 86 -0.80 -2.31 -7.90
N PRO A 87 -1.15 -3.60 -7.74
CA PRO A 87 -1.72 -4.06 -6.47
C PRO A 87 -0.66 -4.05 -5.37
N TRP A 88 -1.12 -3.95 -4.13
CA TRP A 88 -0.31 -3.83 -2.93
C TRP A 88 -0.23 -5.18 -2.24
N MET A 89 0.98 -5.67 -2.00
CA MET A 89 1.23 -6.79 -1.11
C MET A 89 1.27 -6.30 0.33
N VAL A 90 0.32 -6.71 1.14
CA VAL A 90 0.22 -6.34 2.56
C VAL A 90 0.42 -7.56 3.43
N SER A 91 1.33 -7.48 4.40
CA SER A 91 1.60 -8.59 5.32
C SER A 91 0.49 -8.78 6.35
N ASP A 92 0.46 -9.96 6.97
CA ASP A 92 -0.50 -10.28 8.03
C ASP A 92 -0.46 -9.29 9.21
N SER A 93 0.70 -8.69 9.48
CA SER A 93 0.86 -7.67 10.53
C SER A 93 0.14 -6.36 10.22
N TYR A 94 -0.09 -6.02 8.95
CA TYR A 94 -0.63 -4.71 8.54
C TYR A 94 -2.06 -4.78 7.98
N ILE A 95 -2.60 -5.97 7.72
CA ILE A 95 -3.96 -6.11 7.17
C ILE A 95 -5.05 -5.50 8.06
N HIS A 96 -4.81 -5.38 9.37
CA HIS A 96 -5.74 -4.78 10.33
C HIS A 96 -5.99 -3.28 10.10
N LEU A 97 -5.12 -2.62 9.32
CA LEU A 97 -5.33 -1.24 8.90
C LEU A 97 -6.44 -1.12 7.86
N PHE A 98 -6.83 -2.18 7.17
CA PHE A 98 -7.76 -2.12 6.04
C PHE A 98 -9.09 -2.79 6.38
N ASP A 99 -10.19 -2.16 5.97
CA ASP A 99 -11.53 -2.72 6.07
C ASP A 99 -11.92 -3.35 4.72
N VAL A 100 -11.54 -4.62 4.57
CA VAL A 100 -11.56 -5.36 3.30
C VAL A 100 -11.95 -6.81 3.56
N ASP A 101 -12.44 -7.50 2.53
CA ASP A 101 -12.63 -8.94 2.58
C ASP A 101 -11.26 -9.65 2.59
N LYS A 102 -10.81 -10.02 3.79
CA LYS A 102 -9.53 -10.70 4.00
C LYS A 102 -9.46 -12.06 3.29
N SER A 103 -10.59 -12.76 3.13
CA SER A 103 -10.63 -14.05 2.45
C SER A 103 -10.37 -13.87 0.96
N GLU A 104 -11.04 -12.89 0.34
CA GLU A 104 -10.83 -12.53 -1.06
C GLU A 104 -9.41 -12.01 -1.30
N SER A 105 -8.93 -11.06 -0.49
CA SER A 105 -7.58 -10.50 -0.65
C SER A 105 -6.48 -11.56 -0.47
N ARG A 106 -6.67 -12.56 0.38
CA ARG A 106 -5.74 -13.69 0.54
C ARG A 106 -5.77 -14.62 -0.67
N LYS A 107 -6.95 -14.89 -1.25
CA LYS A 107 -7.07 -15.65 -2.49
C LYS A 107 -6.37 -14.94 -3.65
N ASN A 108 -6.53 -13.62 -3.77
CA ASN A 108 -5.83 -12.80 -4.76
C ASN A 108 -4.31 -12.85 -4.56
N ALA A 109 -3.82 -12.79 -3.31
CA ALA A 109 -2.40 -12.95 -3.01
C ALA A 109 -1.87 -14.32 -3.42
N GLN A 110 -2.64 -15.39 -3.19
CA GLN A 110 -2.26 -16.73 -3.61
C GLN A 110 -2.08 -16.81 -5.14
N GLN A 111 -3.05 -16.30 -5.90
CA GLN A 111 -2.95 -16.24 -7.37
C GLN A 111 -1.74 -15.42 -7.83
N TRP A 112 -1.43 -14.32 -7.15
CA TRP A 112 -0.24 -13.52 -7.41
C TRP A 112 1.06 -14.25 -7.16
N TRP A 113 1.16 -15.01 -6.07
CA TRP A 113 2.32 -15.84 -5.78
C TRP A 113 2.50 -17.00 -6.79
N GLU A 114 1.39 -17.60 -7.23
CA GLU A 114 1.39 -18.68 -8.23
C GLU A 114 1.83 -18.19 -9.60
N ASN A 115 1.50 -16.94 -9.95
CA ASN A 115 1.85 -16.29 -11.22
C ASN A 115 3.11 -15.41 -11.13
N GLU A 116 4.02 -15.67 -10.18
CA GLU A 116 5.29 -14.94 -10.02
C GLU A 116 5.14 -13.39 -10.02
N GLY A 117 4.01 -12.90 -9.52
CA GLY A 117 3.70 -11.48 -9.38
C GLY A 117 2.93 -10.82 -10.53
N GLU A 118 2.51 -11.60 -11.53
CA GLU A 118 1.86 -11.09 -12.74
C GLU A 118 0.33 -10.96 -12.62
N PHE A 119 -0.29 -11.60 -11.62
CA PHE A 119 -1.73 -11.49 -11.39
C PHE A 119 -2.11 -10.07 -10.92
N THR A 120 -3.24 -9.55 -11.39
CA THR A 120 -3.81 -8.29 -10.89
C THR A 120 -5.29 -8.49 -10.56
N PRO A 121 -5.74 -8.13 -9.34
CA PRO A 121 -7.16 -8.11 -9.01
C PRO A 121 -7.95 -7.19 -9.94
N GLU A 122 -9.24 -7.47 -10.08
CA GLU A 122 -10.15 -6.53 -10.74
C GLU A 122 -10.11 -5.16 -10.04
N GLN A 123 -10.33 -4.08 -10.81
CA GLN A 123 -10.26 -2.70 -10.31
C GLN A 123 -8.90 -2.29 -9.73
N THR A 124 -7.83 -2.98 -10.12
CA THR A 124 -6.45 -2.49 -9.93
C THR A 124 -6.21 -1.29 -10.83
N GLY A 125 -5.62 -0.23 -10.28
CA GLY A 125 -5.33 1.02 -10.98
C GLY A 125 -5.23 2.17 -9.98
N LYS A 126 -5.10 3.39 -10.49
CA LYS A 126 -5.12 4.58 -9.64
C LYS A 126 -6.47 4.71 -8.95
N ALA A 127 -6.48 5.28 -7.76
CA ALA A 127 -7.71 5.50 -7.02
C ALA A 127 -8.66 6.48 -7.75
N GLU A 128 -8.14 7.46 -8.48
CA GLU A 128 -8.96 8.42 -9.25
C GLU A 128 -9.73 7.75 -10.40
N ASP A 129 -9.19 6.69 -10.97
CA ASP A 129 -9.77 5.96 -12.11
C ASP A 129 -10.75 4.85 -11.67
N THR A 130 -10.63 4.40 -10.42
CA THR A 130 -11.31 3.19 -9.91
C THR A 130 -12.36 3.49 -8.85
N LEU A 131 -12.26 4.63 -8.16
CA LEU A 131 -13.26 5.10 -7.21
C LEU A 131 -14.23 6.08 -7.87
N LYS A 132 -15.40 6.26 -7.25
CA LYS A 132 -16.27 7.39 -7.58
C LYS A 132 -15.60 8.70 -7.18
N GLU A 133 -15.80 9.74 -7.98
CA GLU A 133 -15.21 11.07 -7.73
C GLU A 133 -15.53 11.62 -6.32
N SER A 134 -16.76 11.40 -5.83
CA SER A 134 -17.17 11.80 -4.48
C SER A 134 -16.35 11.11 -3.40
N ASP A 135 -16.09 9.81 -3.58
CA ASP A 135 -15.41 8.98 -2.59
C ASP A 135 -13.92 9.33 -2.59
N TYR A 136 -13.32 9.49 -3.77
CA TYR A 136 -11.94 9.95 -3.94
C TYR A 136 -11.70 11.30 -3.25
N LYS A 137 -12.56 12.30 -3.50
CA LYS A 137 -12.45 13.63 -2.86
C LYS A 137 -12.63 13.58 -1.34
N SER A 138 -13.56 12.76 -0.86
CA SER A 138 -13.78 12.58 0.58
C SER A 138 -12.55 11.96 1.27
N ILE A 139 -11.96 10.94 0.65
CA ILE A 139 -10.74 10.30 1.14
C ILE A 139 -9.56 11.28 1.10
N GLN A 140 -9.39 12.01 0.00
CA GLN A 140 -8.35 13.04 -0.11
C GLN A 140 -8.48 14.07 1.00
N HIS A 141 -9.70 14.56 1.24
CA HIS A 141 -9.96 15.52 2.30
C HIS A 141 -9.55 14.97 3.65
N TYR A 142 -9.98 13.75 3.99
CA TYR A 142 -9.60 13.11 5.25
C TYR A 142 -8.08 12.96 5.38
N ALA A 143 -7.44 12.37 4.38
CA ALA A 143 -6.00 12.11 4.39
C ALA A 143 -5.18 13.40 4.59
N VAL A 144 -5.55 14.47 3.90
CA VAL A 144 -4.78 15.73 3.91
C VAL A 144 -5.15 16.61 5.10
N MET A 145 -6.43 16.71 5.47
CA MET A 145 -6.91 17.71 6.43
C MET A 145 -7.21 17.16 7.83
N GLU A 146 -7.40 15.86 7.98
CA GLU A 146 -7.87 15.27 9.25
C GLU A 146 -6.93 14.20 9.81
N ALA A 147 -6.29 13.40 8.94
CA ALA A 147 -5.54 12.23 9.37
C ALA A 147 -4.37 12.60 10.29
N GLY A 148 -4.26 11.85 11.40
CA GLY A 148 -3.26 12.03 12.44
C GLY A 148 -3.56 13.13 13.47
N LYS A 149 -4.66 13.88 13.33
CA LYS A 149 -5.03 14.97 14.24
C LYS A 149 -5.08 14.52 15.71
N GLU A 150 -5.71 13.39 15.98
CA GLU A 150 -5.89 12.87 17.35
C GLU A 150 -4.57 12.56 18.08
N ARG A 151 -3.46 12.37 17.35
CA ARG A 151 -2.15 12.10 17.95
C ARG A 151 -1.34 13.36 18.25
N VAL A 152 -1.72 14.52 17.70
CA VAL A 152 -0.94 15.76 17.79
C VAL A 152 -1.70 16.96 18.35
N ALA A 153 -3.03 16.89 18.37
CA ALA A 153 -3.92 17.90 18.94
C ALA A 153 -3.79 18.00 20.47
#